data_AF-A0A9W3BR27-F1
#
_entry.id   AF-A0A9W3BR27-F1
#
_cell.length_a   1.000
_cell.length_b   1.000
_cell.length_c   1.000
_cell.angle_alpha   90.00
_cell.angle_beta   90.00
_cell.angle_gamma   90.00
#
_symmetry.space_group_name_H-M   'P 1'
#
loop_
_entity.id
_entity.type
_entity.pdbx_description
1 polymer ?
#
loop_
_entity_poly.entity_id
_entity_poly.type
_entity_poly.pdbx_seq_one_letter_code
_entity_poly.pdbx_strand_id
1 'polypeptide(L)'
;MSEVQVTMPIIDAFMLVPQYSKFLKDAVAAKKKEMEGMMILTHECSAIIQRLNIPKKLEDPGCFTLPCAIGPIEFEKCLCDLGASVSLMPLSVAKRLGFAQYKKCRLSLVLADRSVKFPVGILEDLPVMVGNCEIPTDFVVLEMDEEARDL
;
A
#
# COMPACT_ATOMS: atom_id res chain seq x y z
N MET A 1 -22.76 -13.41 -71.97
CA MET A 1 -23.57 -13.09 -70.78
C MET A 1 -22.93 -11.87 -70.13
N SER A 2 -23.64 -10.76 -69.97
CA SER A 2 -23.12 -9.58 -69.28
C SER A 2 -23.11 -9.81 -67.77
N GLU A 3 -21.95 -9.64 -67.15
CA GLU A 3 -21.77 -9.78 -65.71
C GLU A 3 -22.48 -8.62 -64.99
N VAL A 4 -23.43 -8.95 -64.11
CA VAL A 4 -24.13 -7.95 -63.29
C VAL A 4 -23.42 -7.87 -61.94
N GLN A 5 -22.74 -6.76 -61.67
CA GLN A 5 -22.14 -6.50 -60.37
C GLN A 5 -23.20 -5.94 -59.42
N VAL A 6 -23.44 -6.63 -58.31
CA VAL A 6 -24.29 -6.16 -57.22
C VAL A 6 -23.40 -5.73 -56.07
N THR A 7 -23.42 -4.44 -55.74
CA THR A 7 -22.76 -3.90 -54.56
C THR A 7 -23.78 -3.78 -53.43
N MET A 8 -23.59 -4.52 -52.35
CA MET A 8 -24.43 -4.41 -51.16
C MET A 8 -23.58 -4.35 -49.89
N PRO A 9 -24.03 -3.62 -48.85
CA PRO A 9 -23.41 -3.66 -47.54
C PRO A 9 -23.40 -5.09 -46.99
N ILE A 10 -22.30 -5.46 -46.37
CA ILE A 10 -22.08 -6.80 -45.82
C ILE A 10 -23.17 -7.17 -44.80
N ILE A 11 -23.60 -6.20 -43.98
CA ILE A 11 -24.68 -6.40 -42.99
C ILE A 11 -26.00 -6.80 -43.67
N ASP A 12 -26.33 -6.18 -44.81
CA ASP A 12 -27.55 -6.46 -45.55
C ASP A 12 -27.47 -7.86 -46.19
N ALA A 13 -26.30 -8.23 -46.73
CA ALA A 13 -26.03 -9.57 -47.22
C ALA A 13 -26.24 -10.65 -46.14
N PHE A 14 -25.75 -10.39 -44.91
CA PHE A 14 -25.95 -11.30 -43.78
C PHE A 14 -27.40 -11.34 -43.30
N MET A 15 -28.13 -10.22 -43.37
CA MET A 15 -29.54 -10.16 -42.98
C MET A 15 -30.46 -10.89 -43.96
N LEU A 16 -30.06 -11.03 -45.23
CA LEU A 16 -30.78 -11.80 -46.25
C LEU A 16 -30.71 -13.31 -46.03
N VAL A 17 -29.71 -13.80 -45.31
CA VAL A 17 -29.56 -15.23 -44.97
C VAL A 17 -30.17 -15.49 -43.58
N PRO A 18 -31.25 -16.30 -43.47
CA PRO A 18 -31.99 -16.45 -42.21
C PRO A 18 -31.15 -16.89 -41.01
N GLN A 19 -30.15 -17.75 -41.23
CA GLN A 19 -29.28 -18.28 -40.18
C GLN A 19 -28.38 -17.18 -39.58
N TYR A 20 -27.77 -16.36 -40.45
CA TYR A 20 -26.91 -15.25 -40.02
C TYR A 20 -27.72 -14.10 -39.44
N SER A 21 -28.89 -13.80 -40.01
CA SER A 21 -29.84 -12.82 -39.46
C SER A 21 -30.23 -13.14 -38.01
N LYS A 22 -30.52 -14.42 -37.72
CA LYS A 22 -30.84 -14.87 -36.36
C LYS A 22 -29.63 -14.73 -35.42
N PHE A 23 -28.46 -15.20 -35.85
CA PHE A 23 -27.23 -15.09 -35.07
C PHE A 23 -26.89 -13.64 -34.68
N LEU A 24 -26.97 -12.71 -35.63
CA LEU A 24 -26.66 -11.30 -35.37
C LEU A 24 -27.67 -10.67 -34.39
N LYS A 25 -28.96 -10.98 -34.52
CA LYS A 25 -29.98 -10.51 -33.57
C LYS A 25 -29.74 -11.04 -32.16
N ASP A 26 -29.43 -12.33 -32.03
CA ASP A 26 -29.15 -12.96 -30.74
C ASP A 26 -27.87 -12.38 -30.11
N ALA A 27 -26.82 -12.14 -30.90
CA ALA A 27 -25.58 -11.52 -30.44
C ALA A 27 -25.78 -10.07 -29.95
N VAL A 28 -26.56 -9.27 -30.68
CA VAL A 28 -26.92 -7.90 -30.28
C VAL A 28 -27.76 -7.91 -29.00
N ALA A 29 -28.72 -8.82 -28.88
CA ALA A 29 -29.55 -8.95 -27.67
C ALA A 29 -28.72 -9.35 -26.44
N ALA A 30 -27.78 -10.29 -26.60
CA ALA A 30 -26.86 -10.69 -25.54
C ALA A 30 -25.99 -9.52 -25.07
N LYS A 31 -25.42 -8.76 -26.02
CA LYS A 31 -24.60 -7.57 -25.72
C LYS A 31 -25.38 -6.46 -25.03
N LYS A 32 -26.63 -6.24 -25.43
CA LYS A 32 -27.52 -5.28 -24.77
C LYS A 32 -27.78 -5.66 -23.30
N LYS A 33 -28.08 -6.94 -23.04
CA LYS A 33 -28.32 -7.44 -21.67
C LYS A 33 -27.08 -7.32 -20.78
N GLU A 34 -25.90 -7.57 -21.34
CA GLU A 34 -24.60 -7.38 -20.65
C GLU A 34 -24.39 -5.91 -20.27
N MET A 35 -24.65 -4.99 -21.20
CA MET A 35 -24.51 -3.54 -20.97
C MET A 35 -25.49 -3.02 -19.91
N GLU A 36 -26.75 -3.48 -19.93
CA GLU A 36 -27.76 -3.15 -18.92
C GLU A 36 -27.31 -3.63 -17.52
N GLY A 37 -26.80 -4.86 -17.41
CA GLY A 37 -26.25 -5.38 -16.15
C GLY A 37 -25.09 -4.55 -15.61
N MET A 38 -24.16 -4.14 -16.48
CA MET A 38 -23.03 -3.28 -16.11
C MET A 38 -23.48 -1.90 -15.62
N MET A 39 -24.50 -1.31 -16.25
CA MET A 39 -25.06 -0.02 -15.85
C MET A 39 -25.71 -0.08 -14.47
N ILE A 40 -26.46 -1.16 -14.17
CA ILE A 40 -27.08 -1.39 -12.86
C ILE A 40 -26.01 -1.51 -11.77
N LEU A 41 -25.00 -2.35 -11.97
CA LEU A 41 -23.88 -2.52 -11.03
C LEU A 41 -23.16 -1.20 -10.76
N THR A 42 -22.92 -0.41 -11.81
CA THR A 42 -22.25 0.90 -11.67
C THR A 42 -23.10 1.86 -10.83
N HIS A 43 -24.42 1.87 -11.02
CA HIS A 43 -25.33 2.71 -10.27
C HIS A 43 -25.43 2.27 -8.80
N GLU A 44 -25.50 0.95 -8.53
CA GLU A 44 -25.50 0.40 -7.17
C GLU A 44 -24.19 0.68 -6.43
N CYS A 45 -23.04 0.47 -7.08
CA CYS A 45 -21.73 0.83 -6.53
C CYS A 45 -21.64 2.33 -6.23
N SER A 46 -22.13 3.17 -7.14
CA SER A 46 -22.13 4.63 -6.94
C SER A 46 -23.02 5.05 -5.78
N ALA A 47 -24.21 4.44 -5.66
CA ALA A 47 -25.12 4.69 -4.54
C ALA A 47 -24.52 4.24 -3.20
N ILE A 48 -23.79 3.12 -3.16
CA ILE A 48 -23.08 2.66 -1.96
C ILE A 48 -21.97 3.65 -1.59
N ILE A 49 -21.13 4.05 -2.55
CA ILE A 49 -20.03 4.99 -2.33
C ILE A 49 -20.56 6.35 -1.84
N GLN A 50 -21.68 6.84 -2.41
CA GLN A 50 -22.30 8.10 -1.98
C GLN A 50 -22.97 8.01 -0.60
N ARG A 51 -23.43 6.82 -0.18
CA ARG A 51 -23.99 6.60 1.16
C ARG A 51 -22.93 6.45 2.24
N LEU A 52 -21.71 6.07 1.87
CA LEU A 52 -20.59 6.00 2.79
C LEU A 52 -20.07 7.42 3.06
N ASN A 53 -20.07 7.83 4.33
CA ASN A 53 -19.25 8.97 4.78
C ASN A 53 -17.78 8.53 4.70
N ILE A 54 -17.20 8.60 3.50
CA ILE A 54 -15.81 8.25 3.28
C ILE A 54 -14.96 9.32 3.98
N PRO A 55 -14.11 8.96 4.95
CA PRO A 55 -13.19 9.89 5.56
C PRO A 55 -12.36 10.56 4.47
N LYS A 56 -12.24 11.89 4.53
CA LYS A 56 -11.40 12.63 3.58
C LYS A 56 -9.98 12.07 3.69
N LYS A 57 -9.46 11.53 2.58
CA LYS A 57 -8.06 11.10 2.50
C LYS A 57 -7.19 12.31 2.84
N LEU A 58 -6.43 12.21 3.92
CA LEU A 58 -5.44 13.22 4.28
C LEU A 58 -4.24 13.10 3.34
N GLU A 59 -3.58 14.22 3.10
CA GLU A 59 -2.28 14.20 2.42
C GLU A 59 -1.29 13.39 3.27
N ASP A 60 -0.43 12.64 2.58
CA ASP A 60 0.62 11.88 3.25
C ASP A 60 1.62 12.89 3.85
N PRO A 61 1.84 12.90 5.17
CA PRO A 61 2.82 13.78 5.79
C PRO A 61 4.26 13.47 5.33
N GLY A 62 4.49 12.37 4.61
CA GLY A 62 5.79 11.94 4.11
C GLY A 62 6.68 11.32 5.19
N CYS A 63 6.65 11.89 6.41
CA CYS A 63 7.33 11.40 7.59
C CYS A 63 6.34 11.38 8.76
N PHE A 64 5.76 10.20 9.02
CA PHE A 64 4.88 10.03 10.17
C PHE A 64 5.74 9.75 11.42
N THR A 65 5.76 10.72 12.33
CA THR A 65 6.49 10.62 13.60
C THR A 65 5.54 10.71 14.77
N LEU A 66 5.88 10.04 15.86
CA LEU A 66 5.17 10.11 17.12
C LEU A 66 6.17 10.39 18.25
N PRO A 67 5.80 11.18 19.26
CA PRO A 67 6.61 11.29 20.46
C PRO A 67 6.59 9.94 21.21
N CYS A 68 7.76 9.52 21.67
CA CYS A 68 7.91 8.31 22.45
C CYS A 68 8.90 8.52 23.61
N ALA A 69 8.79 7.71 24.66
CA ALA A 69 9.78 7.72 25.75
C ALA A 69 10.29 6.32 26.03
N ILE A 70 11.58 6.20 26.36
CA ILE A 70 12.21 4.95 26.77
C ILE A 70 12.90 5.22 28.10
N GLY A 71 12.36 4.65 29.18
CA GLY A 71 12.78 4.99 30.54
C GLY A 71 12.61 6.51 30.79
N PRO A 72 13.67 7.22 31.24
CA PRO A 72 13.60 8.64 31.55
C PRO A 72 13.82 9.57 30.33
N ILE A 73 14.09 9.02 29.14
CA ILE A 73 14.42 9.82 27.96
C ILE A 73 13.19 9.92 27.07
N GLU A 74 12.78 11.16 26.81
CA GLU A 74 11.74 11.50 25.84
C GLU A 74 12.34 11.81 24.47
N PHE A 75 11.62 11.43 23.43
CA PHE A 75 11.95 11.64 22.03
C PHE A 75 10.72 12.27 21.38
N GLU A 76 10.88 13.47 20.81
CA GLU A 76 9.75 14.19 20.22
C GLU A 76 9.30 13.56 18.87
N LYS A 77 10.26 12.98 18.13
CA LYS A 77 10.06 12.50 16.75
C LYS A 77 10.59 11.09 16.55
N CYS A 78 9.82 10.09 16.95
CA CYS A 78 10.10 8.69 16.64
C CYS A 78 9.43 8.34 15.30
N LEU A 79 10.20 7.97 14.28
CA LEU A 79 9.67 7.60 12.97
C LEU A 79 8.87 6.29 13.05
N CYS A 80 7.66 6.30 12.50
CA CYS A 80 6.80 5.14 12.37
C CYS A 80 6.68 4.76 10.90
N ASP A 81 7.51 3.82 10.45
CA ASP A 81 7.53 3.33 9.08
C ASP A 81 6.81 1.98 8.95
N LEU A 82 5.65 1.98 8.29
CA LEU A 82 4.88 0.75 8.00
C LEU A 82 5.57 -0.15 6.95
N GLY A 83 6.55 0.38 6.22
CA GLY A 83 7.38 -0.37 5.28
C GLY A 83 8.56 -1.07 5.95
N ALA A 84 8.89 -0.72 7.20
CA ALA A 84 9.96 -1.37 7.96
C ALA A 84 9.46 -2.65 8.62
N SER A 85 10.26 -3.73 8.51
CA SER A 85 9.96 -5.02 9.14
C SER A 85 10.49 -5.15 10.57
N VAL A 86 11.33 -4.21 11.02
CA VAL A 86 12.00 -4.21 12.33
C VAL A 86 12.06 -2.79 12.89
N SER A 87 12.05 -2.66 14.21
CA SER A 87 12.32 -1.39 14.89
C SER A 87 13.82 -1.16 14.99
N LEU A 88 14.28 0.02 14.59
CA LEU A 88 15.70 0.40 14.63
C LEU A 88 15.96 1.37 15.78
N MET A 89 17.12 1.22 16.43
CA MET A 89 17.63 2.19 17.39
C MET A 89 19.06 2.60 16.99
N PRO A 90 19.36 3.90 16.84
CA PRO A 90 20.72 4.36 16.64
C PRO A 90 21.61 3.95 17.83
N LEU A 91 22.85 3.54 17.54
CA LEU A 91 23.83 3.17 18.58
C LEU A 91 24.09 4.32 19.56
N SER A 92 24.07 5.57 19.09
CA SER A 92 24.18 6.77 19.92
C SER A 92 23.06 6.86 20.96
N VAL A 93 21.83 6.58 20.56
CA VAL A 93 20.65 6.54 21.45
C VAL A 93 20.77 5.40 22.46
N ALA A 94 21.14 4.20 22.01
CA ALA A 94 21.34 3.07 22.91
C ALA A 94 22.41 3.36 23.98
N LYS A 95 23.53 3.97 23.59
CA LYS A 95 24.58 4.42 24.52
C LYS A 95 24.07 5.50 25.48
N ARG A 96 23.26 6.45 25.00
CA ARG A 96 22.65 7.52 25.81
C ARG A 96 21.70 6.95 26.87
N LEU A 97 20.98 5.88 26.53
CA LEU A 97 20.14 5.10 27.46
C LEU A 97 20.96 4.24 28.45
N GLY A 98 22.29 4.19 28.31
CA GLY A 98 23.19 3.46 29.20
C GLY A 98 23.48 2.02 28.78
N PHE A 99 23.06 1.59 27.59
CA PHE A 99 23.33 0.23 27.12
C PHE A 99 24.78 0.08 26.65
N ALA A 100 25.49 -0.87 27.28
CA ALA A 100 26.85 -1.25 26.92
C ALA A 100 26.95 -2.66 26.31
N GLN A 101 25.90 -3.47 26.46
CA GLN A 101 25.84 -4.85 25.98
C GLN A 101 24.62 -5.03 25.10
N TYR A 102 24.79 -5.83 24.04
CA TYR A 102 23.77 -6.09 23.03
C TYR A 102 23.71 -7.58 22.76
N LYS A 103 22.52 -8.13 22.55
CA LYS A 103 22.38 -9.52 22.14
C LYS A 103 22.97 -9.68 20.75
N LYS A 104 23.96 -10.57 20.60
CA LYS A 104 24.55 -10.86 19.30
C LYS A 104 23.48 -11.39 18.35
N CYS A 105 23.37 -10.80 17.17
CA CYS A 105 22.55 -11.29 16.09
C CYS A 105 23.39 -11.56 14.84
N ARG A 106 22.91 -12.45 13.98
CA ARG A 106 23.50 -12.71 12.66
C ARG A 106 22.51 -12.26 11.60
N LEU A 107 22.27 -10.95 11.56
CA LEU A 107 21.36 -10.31 10.61
C LEU A 107 22.13 -9.35 9.71
N SER A 108 21.64 -9.18 8.49
CA SER A 108 22.03 -8.10 7.58
C SER A 108 20.76 -7.37 7.19
N LEU A 109 20.77 -6.05 7.30
CA LEU A 109 19.64 -5.21 6.94
C LEU A 109 19.89 -4.54 5.60
N VAL A 110 18.89 -4.58 4.73
CA VAL A 110 18.87 -3.83 3.47
C VAL A 110 17.99 -2.62 3.68
N LEU A 111 18.56 -1.43 3.54
CA LEU A 111 17.84 -0.17 3.70
C LEU A 111 17.15 0.23 2.39
N ALA A 112 16.30 1.27 2.44
CA ALA A 112 15.56 1.76 1.27
C ALA A 112 16.48 2.24 0.13
N ASP A 113 17.67 2.73 0.47
CA ASP A 113 18.72 3.11 -0.49
C ASP A 113 19.50 1.91 -1.06
N ARG A 114 19.08 0.68 -0.70
CA ARG A 114 19.70 -0.61 -1.04
C ARG A 114 21.08 -0.83 -0.42
N SER A 115 21.51 0.04 0.49
CA SER A 115 22.72 -0.22 1.28
C SER A 115 22.49 -1.39 2.23
N VAL A 116 23.55 -2.15 2.48
CA VAL A 116 23.53 -3.26 3.43
C VAL A 116 24.26 -2.83 4.70
N LYS A 117 23.59 -2.95 5.85
CA LYS A 117 24.14 -2.65 7.16
C LYS A 117 24.10 -3.87 8.06
N PHE A 118 25.10 -3.97 8.94
CA PHE A 118 25.20 -5.04 9.92
C PHE A 118 24.90 -4.45 11.31
N PRO A 119 23.90 -4.98 12.03
CA PRO A 119 23.60 -4.53 13.39
C PRO A 119 24.74 -4.76 14.37
N VAL A 120 24.85 -3.88 15.35
CA VAL A 120 25.69 -4.07 16.54
C VAL A 120 25.13 -5.20 17.39
N GLY A 121 23.80 -5.28 17.47
CA GLY A 121 23.07 -6.33 18.17
C GLY A 121 21.60 -5.97 18.34
N ILE A 122 20.92 -6.69 19.23
CA ILE A 122 19.50 -6.52 19.53
C ILE A 122 19.34 -6.16 21.02
N LEU A 123 18.43 -5.24 21.33
CA LEU A 123 17.89 -5.00 22.66
C LEU A 123 16.45 -5.52 22.66
N GLU A 124 16.15 -6.48 23.52
CA GLU A 124 14.85 -7.15 23.57
C GLU A 124 13.98 -6.55 24.68
N ASP A 125 12.66 -6.53 24.46
CA ASP A 125 11.64 -6.18 25.44
C ASP A 125 11.83 -4.79 26.10
N LEU A 126 12.30 -3.79 25.36
CA LEU A 126 12.40 -2.43 25.90
C LEU A 126 11.00 -1.80 26.03
N PRO A 127 10.62 -1.28 27.21
CA PRO A 127 9.33 -0.61 27.38
C PRO A 127 9.38 0.76 26.71
N VAL A 128 8.59 0.91 25.64
CA VAL A 128 8.42 2.17 24.92
C VAL A 128 7.08 2.77 25.29
N MET A 129 7.09 3.98 25.83
CA MET A 129 5.90 4.76 26.10
C MET A 129 5.50 5.54 24.85
N VAL A 130 4.30 5.29 24.33
CA VAL A 130 3.69 6.06 23.24
C VAL A 130 2.36 6.62 23.73
N GLY A 131 2.31 7.92 23.98
CA GLY A 131 1.20 8.52 24.73
C GLY A 131 1.07 7.88 26.11
N ASN A 132 -0.06 7.21 26.36
CA ASN A 132 -0.35 6.56 27.64
C ASN A 132 -0.17 5.04 27.60
N CYS A 133 0.37 4.50 26.50
CA CYS A 133 0.52 3.07 26.30
C CYS A 133 1.99 2.67 26.44
N GLU A 134 2.27 1.65 27.25
CA GLU A 134 3.57 1.00 27.33
C GLU A 134 3.60 -0.21 26.38
N ILE A 135 4.54 -0.22 25.45
CA ILE A 135 4.67 -1.26 24.42
C ILE A 135 6.07 -1.88 24.53
N PRO A 136 6.20 -3.16 24.89
CA PRO A 136 7.48 -3.85 24.84
C PRO A 136 7.92 -3.98 23.38
N THR A 137 9.13 -3.52 23.09
CA THR A 137 9.65 -3.45 21.71
C THR A 137 11.08 -3.96 21.63
N ASP A 138 11.33 -4.84 20.68
CA ASP A 138 12.68 -5.27 20.31
C ASP A 138 13.30 -4.29 19.33
N PHE A 139 14.51 -3.82 19.62
CA PHE A 139 15.26 -2.91 18.76
C PHE A 139 16.50 -3.58 18.17
N VAL A 140 16.65 -3.46 16.85
CA VAL A 140 17.90 -3.75 16.17
C VAL A 140 18.77 -2.49 16.24
N VAL A 141 19.92 -2.59 16.90
CA VAL A 141 20.82 -1.46 17.12
C VAL A 141 21.80 -1.34 15.96
N LEU A 142 21.83 -0.16 15.33
CA LEU A 142 22.68 0.13 14.17
C LEU A 142 23.57 1.34 14.41
N GLU A 143 24.77 1.31 13.85
CA GLU A 143 25.60 2.51 13.70
C GLU A 143 25.07 3.33 12.52
N MET A 144 24.48 4.47 12.85
CA MET A 144 23.90 5.45 11.93
C MET A 144 24.60 6.80 12.17
N ASP A 145 24.58 7.67 11.17
CA ASP A 145 25.10 9.03 11.32
C ASP A 145 24.34 9.74 12.45
N GLU A 146 25.03 10.61 13.21
CA GLU A 146 24.40 11.29 14.35
C GLU A 146 23.20 12.12 13.88
N GLU A 147 22.05 11.89 14.52
CA GLU A 147 20.87 12.73 14.34
C GLU A 147 21.22 14.18 14.70
N ALA A 148 20.68 15.13 13.93
CA ALA A 148 20.63 16.51 14.37
C ALA A 148 19.92 16.55 15.73
N ARG A 149 20.54 17.17 16.73
CA ARG A 149 19.97 17.26 18.08
C ARG A 149 18.58 17.91 17.98
N ASP A 150 17.55 17.17 18.32
CA ASP A 150 16.26 17.75 18.69
C ASP A 150 16.52 18.58 19.96
N LEU A 151 16.62 19.90 19.79
CA LEU A 151 16.73 20.92 20.84
C LEU A 151 15.38 21.58 21.04
#